data_AF-A0A3B4XAC1-F1
#
_entry.id   AF-A0A3B4XAC1-F1
#
_cell.length_a   1.000
_cell.length_b   1.000
_cell.length_c   1.000
_cell.angle_alpha   90.00
_cell.angle_beta   90.00
_cell.angle_gamma   90.00
#
_symmetry.space_group_name_H-M   'P 1'
#
loop_
_entity.id
_entity.type
_entity.pdbx_description
1 polymer ?
#
loop_
_entity_poly.entity_id
_entity_poly.type
_entity_poly.pdbx_seq_one_letter_code
_entity_poly.pdbx_strand_id
1 'polypeptide(L)'
;MKFTEHLSAHITPEWRKQYIQYEAFKEMLYAAQDQAPSIEVTDEDTVKRYYAKFEEKFFQTCEKELAKINTFYSEKLAEAQRRFATLQNELQSSLDAQRESSANARGLRRRKTVFALSQQERCKHRNIKDLQLAFSEFYLSLILLQNYQNLNFTGFRKILKKHDKILETSRGADWRVAHVEVAPFYTCKKITQLISETEALVTTELEGGDRQKAMKRLRVPPLGAAQPAPAWTTFRVGLYCGVFLVLMVTVVITGNTHTHTHTHTHTHTHLSINTYGWRQAGVNHVLIFELNPRNNLSHQHLFEIAGMLGVLWCVSLLSCLFSDSILVPMQANPLALYGLFFLFLINPFKTCYYKSRFWLLKLLFRVVTAPFHRVGFADFWLADQLNSLGVVLMDLEYMICFYSFELDWKKHDGLITEKHDDAQIFFYLYISCLVVSSCYTLVWDLKMDWGLFDRNAGENTFLREEIVYPHKAYYYSAIVEDVLLRFSWTLTVTLSTVSGLHGISDILATVLAPMEVFRRFVWNFFRLENEHLNNCGEFRAVRDISVAPLNADDQTLLEQMMDQEDGVRNRQGKKSWKRSYSMSLRRPRLASQSKTRDTKVLIEDTDDDS
;
A
#
# COMPACT_ATOMS: atom_id res chain seq x y z
N MET A 1 -13.16 -17.64 16.82
CA MET A 1 -11.84 -17.57 16.14
C MET A 1 -10.73 -17.85 17.16
N LYS A 2 -9.62 -18.49 16.76
CA LYS A 2 -8.48 -18.71 17.66
C LYS A 2 -7.79 -17.37 17.92
N PHE A 3 -7.50 -17.04 19.18
CA PHE A 3 -6.86 -15.77 19.53
C PHE A 3 -5.52 -15.53 18.82
N THR A 4 -4.75 -16.57 18.51
CA THR A 4 -3.52 -16.46 17.69
C THR A 4 -3.82 -15.86 16.30
N GLU A 5 -4.88 -16.30 15.63
CA GLU A 5 -5.28 -15.80 14.30
C GLU A 5 -5.76 -14.34 14.39
N HIS A 6 -6.52 -14.02 15.44
CA HIS A 6 -6.98 -12.66 15.71
C HIS A 6 -5.82 -11.70 16.02
N LEU A 7 -4.89 -12.12 16.89
CA LEU A 7 -3.70 -11.32 17.21
C LEU A 7 -2.85 -11.10 15.94
N SER A 8 -2.60 -12.14 15.16
CA SER A 8 -1.84 -12.02 13.91
C SER A 8 -2.52 -11.12 12.87
N ALA A 9 -3.85 -11.09 12.82
CA ALA A 9 -4.62 -10.27 11.88
C ALA A 9 -4.69 -8.78 12.30
N HIS A 10 -4.68 -8.50 13.60
CA HIS A 10 -4.83 -7.15 14.15
C HIS A 10 -3.53 -6.55 14.71
N ILE A 11 -2.40 -7.25 14.62
CA ILE A 11 -1.09 -6.67 14.93
C ILE A 11 -0.81 -5.54 13.96
N THR A 12 -0.44 -4.39 14.51
CA THR A 12 0.16 -3.29 13.76
C THR A 12 1.52 -3.75 13.24
N PRO A 13 1.62 -4.02 11.93
CA PRO A 13 2.86 -4.28 11.23
C PRO A 13 4.24 -3.95 11.81
N GLU A 14 4.50 -2.67 12.00
CA GLU A 14 5.76 -2.03 12.38
C GLU A 14 6.09 -2.34 13.82
N TRP A 15 5.07 -2.59 14.64
CA TRP A 15 5.19 -2.87 16.05
C TRP A 15 5.21 -4.38 16.30
N ARG A 16 5.24 -5.22 15.26
CA ARG A 16 5.19 -6.70 15.37
C ARG A 16 6.16 -7.24 16.43
N LYS A 17 7.41 -6.75 16.44
CA LYS A 17 8.45 -7.18 17.41
C LYS A 17 8.13 -6.75 18.86
N GLN A 18 7.35 -5.68 19.01
CA GLN A 18 6.98 -5.07 20.29
C GLN A 18 5.76 -5.73 20.94
N TYR A 19 4.91 -6.41 20.17
CA TYR A 19 3.82 -7.21 20.73
C TYR A 19 4.33 -8.39 21.56
N ILE A 20 3.48 -8.87 22.45
CA ILE A 20 3.70 -10.11 23.20
C ILE A 20 3.96 -11.27 22.25
N GLN A 21 5.05 -12.01 22.49
CA GLN A 21 5.39 -13.22 21.74
C GLN A 21 4.49 -14.41 22.12
N TYR A 22 3.19 -14.30 21.83
CA TYR A 22 2.17 -15.24 22.28
C TYR A 22 2.40 -16.68 21.79
N GLU A 23 2.90 -16.84 20.56
CA GLU A 23 3.19 -18.18 20.02
C GLU A 23 4.42 -18.80 20.68
N ALA A 24 5.48 -18.03 20.94
CA ALA A 24 6.66 -18.50 21.66
C ALA A 24 6.31 -18.94 23.10
N PHE A 25 5.42 -18.21 23.79
CA PHE A 25 4.93 -18.66 25.10
C PHE A 25 4.10 -19.94 25.02
N LYS A 26 3.30 -20.13 23.96
CA LYS A 26 2.57 -21.39 23.77
C LYS A 26 3.52 -22.55 23.55
N GLU A 27 4.51 -22.38 22.68
CA GLU A 27 5.54 -23.39 22.44
C GLU A 27 6.31 -23.71 23.72
N MET A 28 6.64 -22.69 24.52
CA MET A 28 7.29 -22.87 25.82
C MET A 28 6.43 -23.71 26.78
N LEU A 29 5.12 -23.48 26.85
CA LEU A 29 4.20 -24.26 27.68
C LEU A 29 4.03 -25.70 27.17
N TYR A 30 3.97 -25.91 25.86
CA TYR A 30 3.90 -27.26 25.28
C TYR A 30 5.20 -28.03 25.48
N ALA A 31 6.35 -27.40 25.28
CA ALA A 31 7.65 -28.00 25.55
C ALA A 31 7.80 -28.40 27.03
N ALA A 32 7.27 -27.59 27.95
CA ALA A 32 7.27 -27.91 29.37
C ALA A 32 6.48 -29.18 29.69
N GLN A 33 5.35 -29.37 29.01
CA GLN A 33 4.50 -30.56 29.15
C GLN A 33 5.14 -31.80 28.50
N ASP A 34 5.74 -31.66 27.33
CA ASP A 34 6.38 -32.77 26.60
C ASP A 34 7.68 -33.25 27.28
N GLN A 35 8.41 -32.33 27.90
CA GLN A 35 9.68 -32.62 28.60
C GLN A 35 9.47 -32.93 30.10
N ALA A 36 8.22 -32.96 30.57
CA ALA A 36 7.92 -33.24 31.97
C ALA A 36 8.33 -34.68 32.34
N PRO A 37 9.16 -34.88 33.37
CA PRO A 37 9.50 -36.22 33.84
C PRO A 37 8.24 -36.92 34.38
N SER A 38 8.05 -38.19 34.00
CA SER A 38 6.91 -38.99 34.48
C SER A 38 7.06 -39.29 35.96
N ILE A 39 6.00 -39.03 36.74
CA ILE A 39 5.90 -39.38 38.16
C ILE A 39 6.12 -40.87 38.41
N GLU A 40 5.88 -41.73 37.41
CA GLU A 40 6.08 -43.18 37.51
C GLU A 40 7.56 -43.60 37.40
N VAL A 41 8.43 -42.73 36.88
CA VAL A 41 9.83 -43.05 36.54
C VAL A 41 10.85 -42.32 37.43
N THR A 42 10.44 -41.23 38.09
CA THR A 42 11.36 -40.35 38.83
C THR A 42 10.78 -39.89 40.17
N ASP A 43 11.63 -39.58 41.15
CA ASP A 43 11.23 -39.12 42.47
C ASP A 43 10.38 -37.84 42.41
N GLU A 44 9.37 -37.71 43.27
CA GLU A 44 8.43 -36.58 43.31
C GLU A 44 9.14 -35.22 43.46
N ASP A 45 10.26 -35.18 44.18
CA ASP A 45 11.09 -33.98 44.35
C ASP A 45 11.75 -33.51 43.05
N THR A 46 12.10 -34.43 42.15
CA THR A 46 12.68 -34.08 40.84
C THR A 46 11.64 -33.44 39.92
N VAL A 47 10.40 -33.92 39.96
CA VAL A 47 9.25 -33.36 39.25
C VAL A 47 8.93 -31.95 39.76
N LYS A 48 8.89 -31.77 41.09
CA LYS A 48 8.70 -30.45 41.71
C LYS A 48 9.82 -29.47 41.33
N ARG A 49 11.08 -29.92 41.34
CA ARG A 49 12.23 -29.09 40.95
C ARG A 49 12.19 -28.71 39.47
N TYR A 50 11.73 -29.61 38.60
CA TYR A 50 11.54 -29.33 37.17
C TYR A 50 10.51 -28.23 36.96
N TYR A 51 9.31 -28.35 37.54
CA TYR A 51 8.28 -27.32 37.41
C TYR A 51 8.67 -26.00 38.08
N ALA A 52 9.37 -26.02 39.21
CA ALA A 52 9.90 -24.80 39.83
C ALA A 52 10.89 -24.06 38.90
N LYS A 53 11.80 -24.80 38.24
CA LYS A 53 12.75 -24.23 37.27
C LYS A 53 12.03 -23.69 36.03
N PHE A 54 10.99 -24.39 35.56
CA PHE A 54 10.17 -23.93 34.44
C PHE A 54 9.43 -22.64 34.78
N GLU A 55 8.78 -22.60 35.94
CA GLU A 55 8.03 -21.44 36.45
C GLU A 55 8.92 -20.20 36.56
N GLU A 56 10.13 -20.34 37.11
CA GLU A 56 11.10 -19.26 37.19
C GLU A 56 11.44 -18.73 35.78
N LYS A 57 11.74 -19.62 34.83
CA LYS A 57 12.03 -19.24 33.43
C LYS A 57 10.82 -18.58 32.74
N PHE A 58 9.62 -19.09 32.99
CA PHE A 58 8.39 -18.58 32.40
C PHE A 58 8.12 -17.14 32.88
N PHE A 59 8.14 -16.91 34.20
CA PHE A 59 7.89 -15.57 34.75
C PHE A 59 9.02 -14.57 34.44
N GLN A 60 10.28 -15.01 34.41
CA GLN A 60 11.38 -14.16 33.90
C GLN A 60 11.14 -13.73 32.43
N THR A 61 10.56 -14.63 31.61
CA THR A 61 10.20 -14.29 30.23
C THR A 61 8.99 -13.34 30.19
N CYS A 62 8.00 -13.53 31.06
CA CYS A 62 6.87 -12.60 31.21
C CYS A 62 7.33 -11.20 31.64
N GLU A 63 8.27 -11.10 32.57
CA GLU A 63 8.86 -9.82 33.02
C GLU A 63 9.58 -9.11 31.87
N LYS A 64 10.41 -9.83 31.10
CA LYS A 64 11.10 -9.28 29.92
C LYS A 64 10.12 -8.75 28.88
N GLU A 65 9.08 -9.52 28.56
CA GLU A 65 8.06 -9.12 27.59
C GLU A 65 7.23 -7.94 28.11
N LEU A 66 6.90 -7.92 29.40
CA LEU A 66 6.17 -6.82 30.03
C LEU A 66 7.00 -5.53 30.04
N ALA A 67 8.30 -5.62 30.35
CA ALA A 67 9.22 -4.49 30.31
C ALA A 67 9.32 -3.92 28.88
N LYS A 68 9.50 -4.77 27.87
CA LYS A 68 9.51 -4.38 26.45
C LYS A 68 8.24 -3.61 26.07
N ILE A 69 7.07 -4.16 26.41
CA ILE A 69 5.77 -3.55 26.09
C ILE A 69 5.59 -2.21 26.80
N ASN A 70 5.98 -2.11 28.07
CA ASN A 70 5.90 -0.88 28.86
C ASN A 70 6.81 0.24 28.33
N THR A 71 8.06 -0.10 27.99
CA THR A 71 9.01 0.87 27.43
C THR A 71 8.48 1.42 26.11
N PHE A 72 8.08 0.54 25.19
CA PHE A 72 7.54 0.95 23.90
C PHE A 72 6.27 1.80 24.03
N TYR A 73 5.32 1.41 24.88
CA TYR A 73 4.09 2.16 25.07
C TYR A 73 4.34 3.54 25.67
N SER A 74 5.23 3.63 26.67
CA SER A 74 5.56 4.90 27.33
C SER A 74 6.26 5.88 26.39
N GLU A 75 7.17 5.38 25.55
CA GLU A 75 7.82 6.16 24.49
C GLU A 75 6.79 6.71 23.49
N LYS A 76 5.90 5.84 22.98
CA LYS A 76 4.86 6.23 22.01
C LYS A 76 3.84 7.18 22.60
N LEU A 77 3.49 7.02 23.88
CA LEU A 77 2.59 7.94 24.57
C LEU A 77 3.23 9.32 24.73
N ALA A 78 4.51 9.39 25.12
CA ALA A 78 5.24 10.66 25.25
C ALA A 78 5.41 11.35 23.88
N GLU A 79 5.70 10.58 22.83
CA GLU A 79 5.74 11.09 21.45
C GLU A 79 4.38 11.67 21.04
N ALA A 80 3.29 10.95 21.31
CA ALA A 80 1.94 11.39 21.00
C ALA A 80 1.57 12.70 21.74
N GLN A 81 1.95 12.82 23.01
CA GLN A 81 1.73 14.04 23.79
C GLN A 81 2.48 15.25 23.20
N ARG A 82 3.75 15.08 22.81
CA ARG A 82 4.52 16.17 22.17
C ARG A 82 3.94 16.56 20.81
N ARG A 83 3.54 15.57 20.00
CA ARG A 83 2.89 15.80 18.70
C ARG A 83 1.57 16.55 18.88
N PHE A 84 0.75 16.18 19.85
CA PHE A 84 -0.50 16.87 20.15
C PHE A 84 -0.27 18.35 20.49
N ALA A 85 0.65 18.64 21.41
CA ALA A 85 0.97 20.02 21.79
C ALA A 85 1.49 20.84 20.59
N THR A 86 2.31 20.23 19.73
CA THR A 86 2.81 20.89 18.51
C THR A 86 1.67 21.21 17.54
N LEU A 87 0.80 20.23 17.25
CA LEU A 87 -0.34 20.41 16.36
C LEU A 87 -1.36 21.42 16.90
N GLN A 88 -1.57 21.44 18.22
CA GLN A 88 -2.43 22.43 18.87
C GLN A 88 -1.87 23.85 18.71
N ASN A 89 -0.57 24.04 18.92
CA ASN A 89 0.08 25.34 18.70
C ASN A 89 0.06 25.77 17.22
N GLU A 90 0.30 24.85 16.29
CA GLU A 90 0.19 25.09 14.84
C GLU A 90 -1.24 25.50 14.46
N LEU A 91 -2.26 24.84 15.03
CA LEU A 91 -3.65 25.18 14.79
C LEU A 91 -4.02 26.56 15.34
N GLN A 92 -3.64 26.83 16.59
CA GLN A 92 -3.93 28.10 17.23
C GLN A 92 -3.31 29.27 16.46
N SER A 93 -2.02 29.15 16.10
CA SER A 93 -1.33 30.16 15.30
C SER A 93 -1.98 30.40 13.93
N SER A 94 -2.45 29.33 13.28
CA SER A 94 -3.15 29.42 11.99
C SER A 94 -4.52 30.09 12.13
N LEU A 95 -5.23 29.84 13.22
CA LEU A 95 -6.54 30.43 13.50
C LEU A 95 -6.43 31.92 13.84
N ASP A 96 -5.41 32.30 14.62
CA ASP A 96 -5.13 33.70 14.97
C ASP A 96 -4.73 34.51 13.74
N ALA A 97 -3.90 33.95 12.84
CA ALA A 97 -3.59 34.57 11.56
C ALA A 97 -4.83 34.80 10.68
N GLN A 98 -5.81 33.88 10.69
CA GLN A 98 -7.09 34.07 9.99
C GLN A 98 -7.96 35.17 10.62
N ARG A 99 -7.98 35.25 11.95
CA ARG A 99 -8.70 36.31 12.68
C ARG A 99 -8.10 37.68 12.39
N GLU A 100 -6.78 37.81 12.39
CA GLU A 100 -6.07 39.05 12.02
C GLU A 100 -6.33 39.47 10.58
N SER A 101 -6.31 38.51 9.64
CA SER A 101 -6.68 38.78 8.25
C SER A 101 -8.14 39.25 8.10
N SER A 102 -9.05 38.73 8.93
CA SER A 102 -10.47 39.08 8.91
C SER A 102 -10.74 40.42 9.62
N ALA A 103 -9.99 40.75 10.67
CA ALA A 103 -10.05 42.01 11.39
C ALA A 103 -9.49 43.16 10.53
N ASN A 104 -8.38 42.94 9.83
CA ASN A 104 -7.81 43.90 8.86
C ASN A 104 -8.72 44.15 7.65
N ALA A 105 -9.66 43.25 7.34
CA ALA A 105 -10.67 43.47 6.32
C ALA A 105 -11.86 44.33 6.81
N ARG A 106 -12.13 44.36 8.12
CA ARG A 106 -13.23 45.12 8.74
C ARG A 106 -12.78 46.47 9.33
N GLY A 107 -11.49 46.63 9.61
CA GLY A 107 -10.89 47.87 10.10
C GLY A 107 -10.15 48.67 9.01
N LEU A 108 -10.72 49.81 8.63
CA LEU A 108 -10.07 50.93 7.93
C LEU A 108 -9.66 50.76 6.45
N ARG A 109 -10.59 51.24 5.62
CA ARG A 109 -10.34 52.25 4.58
C ARG A 109 -9.70 53.52 5.19
N ARG A 110 -8.44 53.50 5.67
CA ARG A 110 -7.65 54.71 5.92
C ARG A 110 -6.14 54.43 6.07
N ARG A 111 -5.37 55.06 5.16
CA ARG A 111 -3.91 55.28 5.10
C ARG A 111 -3.01 54.04 5.04
N LYS A 112 -2.50 53.79 3.82
CA LYS A 112 -1.23 53.10 3.58
C LYS A 112 -0.11 53.83 4.33
N THR A 113 0.49 53.17 5.31
CA THR A 113 1.87 53.44 5.75
C THR A 113 2.60 52.12 5.90
N VAL A 114 3.47 51.88 4.92
CA VAL A 114 4.73 51.12 4.91
C VAL A 114 5.07 50.39 6.21
N PHE A 115 4.58 49.15 6.35
CA PHE A 115 5.33 48.01 6.92
C PHE A 115 4.73 46.77 6.26
N ALA A 116 5.21 46.46 5.07
CA ALA A 116 4.92 45.19 4.42
C ALA A 116 5.66 44.10 5.19
N LEU A 117 4.98 43.49 6.18
CA LEU A 117 5.38 42.18 6.72
C LEU A 117 5.67 41.26 5.53
N SER A 118 6.89 40.72 5.54
CA SER A 118 7.48 40.04 4.39
C SER A 118 6.56 38.91 3.93
N GLN A 119 6.44 38.73 2.62
CA GLN A 119 5.70 37.63 1.99
C GLN A 119 6.12 36.24 2.54
N GLN A 120 7.29 36.16 3.17
CA GLN A 120 7.89 35.01 3.82
C GLN A 120 7.15 34.57 5.11
N GLU A 121 6.46 35.47 5.82
CA GLU A 121 5.65 35.12 7.01
C GLU A 121 4.26 34.60 6.65
N ARG A 122 3.70 35.03 5.51
CA ARG A 122 2.46 34.43 4.97
C ARG A 122 2.67 32.99 4.49
N CYS A 123 3.90 32.60 4.17
CA CYS A 123 4.28 31.24 3.75
C CYS A 123 4.61 30.28 4.90
N LYS A 124 4.62 30.71 6.17
CA LYS A 124 4.87 29.82 7.32
C LYS A 124 3.62 29.15 7.90
N HIS A 125 2.43 29.65 7.57
CA HIS A 125 1.19 29.08 8.07
C HIS A 125 0.80 27.89 7.20
N ARG A 126 0.88 26.67 7.75
CA ARG A 126 0.39 25.47 7.08
C ARG A 126 -1.06 25.69 6.68
N ASN A 127 -1.44 25.24 5.47
CA ASN A 127 -2.81 25.36 5.02
C ASN A 127 -3.73 24.61 6.00
N ILE A 128 -4.93 25.11 6.29
CA ILE A 128 -5.90 24.37 7.12
C ILE A 128 -6.10 22.94 6.62
N LYS A 129 -5.98 22.71 5.30
CA LYS A 129 -6.02 21.38 4.70
C LYS A 129 -4.85 20.47 5.14
N ASP A 130 -3.66 21.03 5.33
CA ASP A 130 -2.47 20.31 5.77
C ASP A 130 -2.57 19.99 7.26
N LEU A 131 -3.12 20.91 8.07
CA LEU A 131 -3.47 20.64 9.48
C LEU A 131 -4.54 19.55 9.59
N GLN A 132 -5.59 19.61 8.77
CA GLN A 132 -6.63 18.59 8.73
C GLN A 132 -6.06 17.20 8.39
N LEU A 133 -5.01 17.13 7.56
CA LEU A 133 -4.31 15.89 7.28
C LEU A 133 -3.46 15.45 8.49
N ALA A 134 -2.69 16.37 9.08
CA ALA A 134 -1.84 16.09 10.23
C ALA A 134 -2.63 15.60 11.46
N PHE A 135 -3.78 16.22 11.76
CA PHE A 135 -4.69 15.74 12.82
C PHE A 135 -5.31 14.37 12.50
N SER A 136 -5.55 14.05 11.21
CA SER A 136 -6.04 12.73 10.81
C SER A 136 -4.99 11.64 11.00
N GLU A 137 -3.74 11.91 10.66
CA GLU A 137 -2.61 11.00 10.87
C GLU A 137 -2.32 10.81 12.36
N PHE A 138 -2.36 11.91 13.12
CA PHE A 138 -2.21 11.86 14.57
C PHE A 138 -3.32 11.05 15.23
N TYR A 139 -4.59 11.28 14.88
CA TYR A 139 -5.71 10.51 15.40
C TYR A 139 -5.59 9.02 15.09
N LEU A 140 -5.19 8.66 13.85
CA LEU A 140 -4.89 7.26 13.51
C LEU A 140 -3.84 6.67 14.43
N SER A 141 -2.73 7.39 14.68
CA SER A 141 -1.66 6.90 15.58
C SER A 141 -2.14 6.62 17.01
N LEU A 142 -3.07 7.43 17.54
CA LEU A 142 -3.66 7.21 18.87
C LEU A 142 -4.51 5.94 18.90
N ILE A 143 -5.33 5.70 17.87
CA ILE A 143 -6.16 4.50 17.76
C ILE A 143 -5.29 3.24 17.66
N LEU A 144 -4.19 3.28 16.90
CA LEU A 144 -3.25 2.16 16.84
C LEU A 144 -2.65 1.86 18.20
N LEU A 145 -2.23 2.90 18.94
CA LEU A 145 -1.65 2.75 20.27
C LEU A 145 -2.67 2.18 21.27
N GLN A 146 -3.94 2.58 21.17
CA GLN A 146 -5.03 2.00 21.94
C GLN A 146 -5.25 0.51 21.59
N ASN A 147 -5.24 0.15 20.31
CA ASN A 147 -5.33 -1.24 19.88
C ASN A 147 -4.14 -2.09 20.39
N TYR A 148 -2.93 -1.52 20.38
CA TYR A 148 -1.74 -2.14 20.93
C TYR A 148 -1.90 -2.44 22.43
N GLN A 149 -2.39 -1.48 23.21
CA GLN A 149 -2.69 -1.68 24.64
C GLN A 149 -3.69 -2.83 24.85
N ASN A 150 -4.81 -2.81 24.14
CA ASN A 150 -5.88 -3.80 24.27
C ASN A 150 -5.40 -5.21 23.91
N LEU A 151 -4.74 -5.37 22.75
CA LEU A 151 -4.26 -6.67 22.27
C LEU A 151 -3.20 -7.28 23.18
N ASN A 152 -2.24 -6.48 23.67
CA ASN A 152 -1.22 -6.99 24.59
C ASN A 152 -1.80 -7.37 25.95
N PHE A 153 -2.74 -6.58 26.48
CA PHE A 153 -3.44 -6.93 27.72
C PHE A 153 -4.22 -8.25 27.57
N THR A 154 -5.00 -8.40 26.50
CA THR A 154 -5.71 -9.66 26.22
C THR A 154 -4.73 -10.83 26.04
N GLY A 155 -3.58 -10.59 25.42
CA GLY A 155 -2.52 -11.57 25.22
C GLY A 155 -1.95 -12.11 26.54
N PHE A 156 -1.53 -11.21 27.45
CA PHE A 156 -1.09 -11.60 28.80
C PHE A 156 -2.17 -12.34 29.57
N ARG A 157 -3.41 -11.85 29.55
CA ARG A 157 -4.52 -12.52 30.23
C ARG A 157 -4.73 -13.95 29.74
N LYS A 158 -4.70 -14.16 28.42
CA LYS A 158 -4.92 -15.49 27.83
C LYS A 158 -3.74 -16.44 28.04
N ILE A 159 -2.51 -15.94 27.98
CA ILE A 159 -1.33 -16.80 28.17
C ILE A 159 -1.16 -17.22 29.63
N LEU A 160 -1.40 -16.31 30.58
CA LEU A 160 -1.36 -16.60 32.01
C LEU A 160 -2.50 -17.55 32.40
N LYS A 161 -3.71 -17.37 31.86
CA LYS A 161 -4.82 -18.34 32.03
C LYS A 161 -4.48 -19.72 31.43
N LYS A 162 -3.71 -19.76 30.34
CA LYS A 162 -3.26 -21.02 29.72
C LYS A 162 -2.20 -21.71 30.59
N HIS A 163 -1.26 -20.96 31.16
CA HIS A 163 -0.29 -21.44 32.14
C HIS A 163 -0.99 -22.11 33.32
N ASP A 164 -1.92 -21.39 33.95
CA ASP A 164 -2.70 -21.87 35.11
C ASP A 164 -3.48 -23.15 34.79
N LYS A 165 -4.00 -23.26 33.57
CA LYS A 165 -4.71 -24.46 33.11
C LYS A 165 -3.79 -25.65 32.85
N ILE A 166 -2.57 -25.43 32.37
CA ILE A 166 -1.63 -26.52 32.03
C ILE A 166 -0.91 -27.05 33.27
N LEU A 167 -0.54 -26.15 34.18
CA LEU A 167 0.19 -26.47 35.41
C LEU A 167 -0.71 -26.62 36.64
N GLU A 168 -2.03 -26.48 36.46
CA GLU A 168 -3.03 -26.59 37.54
C GLU A 168 -2.71 -25.69 38.74
N THR A 169 -2.33 -24.43 38.46
CA THR A 169 -1.89 -23.45 39.46
C THR A 169 -2.66 -22.13 39.34
N SER A 170 -2.61 -21.28 40.38
CA SER A 170 -3.17 -19.92 40.38
C SER A 170 -2.13 -18.82 40.17
N ARG A 171 -0.85 -19.18 40.09
CA ARG A 171 0.26 -18.20 40.08
C ARG A 171 0.22 -17.25 38.90
N GLY A 172 -0.28 -17.68 37.73
CA GLY A 172 -0.43 -16.81 36.56
C GLY A 172 -1.49 -15.73 36.78
N ALA A 173 -2.62 -16.07 37.39
CA ALA A 173 -3.64 -15.11 37.81
C ALA A 173 -3.09 -14.12 38.84
N ASP A 174 -2.35 -14.60 39.84
CA ASP A 174 -1.72 -13.76 40.86
C ASP A 174 -0.70 -12.80 40.23
N TRP A 175 0.15 -13.30 39.33
CA TRP A 175 1.13 -12.49 38.61
C TRP A 175 0.48 -11.44 37.70
N ARG A 176 -0.64 -11.78 37.06
CA ARG A 176 -1.42 -10.84 36.24
C ARG A 176 -1.91 -9.64 37.05
N VAL A 177 -2.49 -9.88 38.22
CA VAL A 177 -2.99 -8.83 39.10
C VAL A 177 -1.82 -8.00 39.65
N ALA A 178 -0.75 -8.67 40.08
CA ALA A 178 0.42 -8.02 40.67
C ALA A 178 1.24 -7.17 39.68
N HIS A 179 1.31 -7.54 38.40
CA HIS A 179 2.21 -6.88 37.44
C HIS A 179 1.49 -6.30 36.21
N VAL A 180 0.52 -7.00 35.62
CA VAL A 180 -0.10 -6.60 34.33
C VAL A 180 -1.20 -5.58 34.53
N GLU A 181 -2.09 -5.77 35.51
CA GLU A 181 -3.22 -4.85 35.77
C GLU A 181 -2.75 -3.50 36.33
N VAL A 182 -1.61 -3.47 37.04
CA VAL A 182 -0.98 -2.25 37.55
C VAL A 182 0.02 -1.64 36.58
N ALA A 183 0.28 -2.27 35.43
CA ALA A 183 1.30 -1.82 34.50
C ALA A 183 0.97 -0.44 33.91
N PRO A 184 1.99 0.42 33.67
CA PRO A 184 1.80 1.73 33.05
C PRO A 184 1.08 1.68 31.70
N PHE A 185 1.34 0.64 30.89
CA PHE A 185 0.70 0.51 29.58
C PHE A 185 -0.81 0.30 29.65
N TYR A 186 -1.34 -0.21 30.77
CA TYR A 186 -2.77 -0.51 30.93
C TYR A 186 -3.51 0.53 31.78
N THR A 187 -2.90 0.97 32.88
CA THR A 187 -3.54 1.89 33.84
C THR A 187 -3.67 3.34 33.33
N CYS A 188 -2.83 3.73 32.36
CA CYS A 188 -2.78 5.10 31.89
C CYS A 188 -4.00 5.48 31.03
N LYS A 189 -4.97 6.19 31.61
CA LYS A 189 -6.15 6.71 30.89
C LYS A 189 -5.83 7.90 29.96
N LYS A 190 -4.58 8.35 29.90
CA LYS A 190 -4.16 9.51 29.09
C LYS A 190 -4.46 9.30 27.61
N ILE A 191 -4.27 8.10 27.07
CA ILE A 191 -4.54 7.84 25.65
C ILE A 191 -6.00 8.12 25.28
N THR A 192 -6.95 7.69 26.12
CA THR A 192 -8.38 7.94 25.93
C THR A 192 -8.72 9.43 26.04
N GLN A 193 -8.05 10.16 26.96
CA GLN A 193 -8.19 11.60 27.08
C GLN A 193 -7.69 12.32 25.82
N LEU A 194 -6.49 12.00 25.34
CA LEU A 194 -5.91 12.55 24.10
C LEU A 194 -6.81 12.30 22.87
N ILE A 195 -7.41 11.12 22.76
CA ILE A 195 -8.37 10.80 21.70
C ILE A 195 -9.57 11.75 21.80
N SER A 196 -10.17 11.88 22.98
CA SER A 196 -11.35 12.73 23.19
C SER A 196 -11.06 14.23 22.95
N GLU A 197 -9.90 14.73 23.39
CA GLU A 197 -9.46 16.10 23.18
C GLU A 197 -9.20 16.39 21.70
N THR A 198 -8.59 15.44 20.98
CA THR A 198 -8.36 15.55 19.54
C THR A 198 -9.68 15.57 18.77
N GLU A 199 -10.65 14.71 19.14
CA GLU A 199 -11.99 14.75 18.54
C GLU A 199 -12.65 16.09 18.78
N ALA A 200 -12.67 16.58 20.03
CA ALA A 200 -13.27 17.85 20.38
C ALA A 200 -12.68 19.00 19.54
N LEU A 201 -11.35 19.12 19.52
CA LEU A 201 -10.63 20.18 18.82
C LEU A 201 -10.87 20.16 17.31
N VAL A 202 -10.88 18.98 16.67
CA VAL A 202 -11.17 18.88 15.23
C VAL A 202 -12.64 19.21 14.94
N THR A 203 -13.56 18.81 15.82
CA THR A 203 -14.99 19.12 15.64
C THR A 203 -15.28 20.61 15.77
N THR A 204 -14.71 21.28 16.78
CA THR A 204 -14.98 22.69 17.06
C THR A 204 -14.24 23.61 16.10
N GLU A 205 -12.93 23.43 15.94
CA GLU A 205 -12.07 24.40 15.25
C GLU A 205 -11.96 24.14 13.73
N LEU A 206 -12.00 22.88 13.29
CA LEU A 206 -11.72 22.54 11.88
C LEU A 206 -12.98 22.27 11.04
N GLU A 207 -14.08 21.84 11.65
CA GLU A 207 -15.33 21.49 10.94
C GLU A 207 -16.56 22.30 11.42
N GLY A 208 -16.35 23.34 12.23
CA GLY A 208 -17.39 24.30 12.61
C GLY A 208 -18.55 23.70 13.40
N GLY A 209 -18.28 22.64 14.18
CA GLY A 209 -19.26 21.96 15.04
C GLY A 209 -19.89 20.69 14.45
N ASP A 210 -19.63 20.34 13.19
CA ASP A 210 -20.18 19.13 12.58
C ASP A 210 -19.38 17.88 12.98
N ARG A 211 -19.82 17.21 14.06
CA ARG A 211 -19.21 15.96 14.55
C ARG A 211 -19.23 14.84 13.51
N GLN A 212 -20.26 14.72 12.68
CA GLN A 212 -20.32 13.62 11.71
C GLN A 212 -19.28 13.80 10.61
N LYS A 213 -19.11 15.03 10.12
CA LYS A 213 -18.13 15.35 9.10
C LYS A 213 -16.69 15.25 9.62
N ALA A 214 -16.44 15.70 10.84
CA ALA A 214 -15.17 15.52 11.53
C ALA A 214 -14.83 14.03 11.74
N MET A 215 -15.77 13.24 12.27
CA MET A 215 -15.54 11.81 12.49
C MET A 215 -15.39 11.04 11.18
N LYS A 216 -16.12 11.38 10.11
CA LYS A 216 -15.94 10.77 8.78
C LYS A 216 -14.56 11.07 8.17
N ARG A 217 -13.94 12.17 8.58
CA ARG A 217 -12.63 12.62 8.11
C ARG A 217 -11.48 12.08 8.97
N LEU A 218 -11.68 12.01 10.30
CA LEU A 218 -10.73 11.45 11.27
C LEU A 218 -10.69 9.93 11.24
N ARG A 219 -11.86 9.29 11.11
CA ARG A 219 -11.94 7.84 10.86
C ARG A 219 -11.41 7.60 9.47
N VAL A 220 -10.15 7.26 9.41
CA VAL A 220 -9.54 6.69 8.21
C VAL A 220 -10.40 5.46 7.89
N PRO A 221 -11.06 5.42 6.71
CA PRO A 221 -11.71 4.20 6.26
C PRO A 221 -10.67 3.08 6.39
N PRO A 222 -11.01 1.91 6.96
CA PRO A 222 -10.05 0.83 7.14
C PRO A 222 -9.26 0.66 5.84
N LEU A 223 -7.98 1.05 5.84
CA LEU A 223 -7.12 1.11 4.65
C LEU A 223 -6.96 -0.30 4.03
N GLY A 224 -7.29 -1.33 4.81
CA GLY A 224 -7.33 -2.75 4.44
C GLY A 224 -8.72 -3.37 4.30
N ALA A 225 -9.84 -2.69 4.61
CA ALA A 225 -11.08 -3.15 4.00
C ALA A 225 -10.87 -2.87 2.52
N ALA A 226 -10.85 -3.92 1.70
CA ALA A 226 -11.12 -3.75 0.30
C ALA A 226 -12.32 -2.80 0.27
N GLN A 227 -12.14 -1.53 -0.12
CA GLN A 227 -13.24 -0.85 -0.77
C GLN A 227 -13.42 -1.77 -1.96
N PRO A 228 -14.47 -2.63 -1.98
CA PRO A 228 -14.73 -3.34 -3.21
C PRO A 228 -14.85 -2.20 -4.19
N ALA A 229 -13.92 -2.14 -5.16
CA ALA A 229 -14.06 -1.14 -6.18
C ALA A 229 -15.50 -1.31 -6.69
N PRO A 230 -16.25 -0.21 -6.89
CA PRO A 230 -17.68 -0.29 -7.17
C PRO A 230 -17.91 -1.42 -8.17
N ALA A 231 -18.82 -2.37 -7.92
CA ALA A 231 -18.90 -3.62 -8.69
C ALA A 231 -18.83 -3.42 -10.23
N TRP A 232 -19.30 -2.24 -10.67
CA TRP A 232 -19.17 -1.69 -12.00
C TRP A 232 -17.73 -1.61 -12.57
N THR A 233 -16.75 -1.17 -11.78
CA THR A 233 -15.33 -1.11 -12.16
C THR A 233 -14.75 -2.50 -12.39
N THR A 234 -15.03 -3.46 -11.51
CA THR A 234 -14.63 -4.86 -11.70
C THR A 234 -15.26 -5.46 -12.96
N PHE A 235 -16.53 -5.17 -13.21
CA PHE A 235 -17.20 -5.56 -14.46
C PHE A 235 -16.52 -4.95 -15.70
N ARG A 236 -16.21 -3.64 -15.69
CA ARG A 236 -15.50 -2.98 -16.80
C ARG A 236 -14.11 -3.56 -17.04
N VAL A 237 -13.35 -3.85 -15.99
CA VAL A 237 -12.06 -4.52 -16.10
C VAL A 237 -12.22 -5.88 -16.79
N GLY A 238 -13.20 -6.68 -16.37
CA GLY A 238 -13.50 -7.96 -17.01
C GLY A 238 -13.91 -7.81 -18.47
N LEU A 239 -14.75 -6.81 -18.78
CA LEU A 239 -15.18 -6.49 -20.15
C LEU A 239 -14.00 -6.08 -21.03
N TYR A 240 -13.18 -5.13 -20.62
CA TYR A 240 -12.01 -4.69 -21.39
C TYR A 240 -10.99 -5.80 -21.56
N CYS A 241 -10.76 -6.63 -20.54
CA CYS A 241 -9.88 -7.80 -20.65
C CYS A 241 -10.43 -8.82 -21.66
N GLY A 242 -11.74 -9.12 -21.61
CA GLY A 242 -12.38 -10.03 -22.57
C GLY A 242 -12.33 -9.52 -24.01
N VAL A 243 -12.66 -8.24 -24.22
CA VAL A 243 -12.57 -7.59 -25.54
C VAL A 243 -11.13 -7.57 -26.04
N PHE A 244 -10.17 -7.24 -25.18
CA PHE A 244 -8.75 -7.26 -25.51
C PHE A 244 -8.31 -8.65 -25.98
N LEU A 245 -8.65 -9.71 -25.24
CA LEU A 245 -8.30 -11.08 -25.62
C LEU A 245 -8.88 -11.48 -27.00
N VAL A 246 -10.15 -11.17 -27.26
CA VAL A 246 -10.77 -11.46 -28.56
C VAL A 246 -10.09 -10.68 -29.67
N LEU A 247 -9.87 -9.38 -29.50
CA LEU A 247 -9.19 -8.55 -30.51
C LEU A 247 -7.74 -9.00 -30.73
N MET A 248 -7.03 -9.40 -29.68
CA MET A 248 -5.69 -9.95 -29.78
C MET A 248 -5.63 -11.21 -30.62
N VAL A 249 -6.54 -12.16 -30.38
CA VAL A 249 -6.64 -13.38 -31.20
C VAL A 249 -6.92 -13.01 -32.66
N THR A 250 -7.81 -12.06 -32.91
CA THR A 250 -8.08 -11.56 -34.27
C THR A 250 -6.83 -10.92 -34.91
N VAL A 251 -6.09 -10.08 -34.18
CA VAL A 251 -4.84 -9.47 -34.67
C VAL A 251 -3.82 -10.55 -35.03
N VAL A 252 -3.68 -11.59 -34.21
CA VAL A 252 -2.75 -12.70 -34.48
C VAL A 252 -3.19 -13.50 -35.70
N ILE A 253 -4.48 -13.85 -35.82
CA ILE A 253 -5.00 -14.61 -36.97
C ILE A 253 -4.84 -13.80 -38.26
N THR A 254 -5.30 -12.55 -38.27
CA THR A 254 -5.22 -11.66 -39.45
C THR A 254 -3.77 -11.29 -39.78
N GLY A 255 -2.93 -11.07 -38.77
CA GLY A 255 -1.50 -10.83 -38.97
C GLY A 255 -0.87 -11.99 -39.74
N ASN A 256 -1.04 -13.23 -39.28
CA ASN A 256 -0.50 -14.42 -39.96
C ASN A 256 -1.01 -14.62 -41.40
N THR A 257 -2.19 -14.12 -41.76
CA THR A 257 -2.74 -14.29 -43.11
C THR A 257 -2.36 -13.17 -44.09
N HIS A 258 -2.10 -11.95 -43.62
CA HIS A 258 -1.86 -10.79 -44.49
C HIS A 258 -0.38 -10.44 -44.66
N THR A 259 0.42 -10.63 -43.62
CA THR A 259 1.83 -10.24 -43.60
C THR A 259 2.54 -11.23 -42.71
N HIS A 260 3.59 -11.93 -43.17
CA HIS A 260 4.45 -12.74 -42.29
C HIS A 260 5.24 -11.84 -41.30
N THR A 261 4.54 -11.04 -40.49
CA THR A 261 5.07 -10.08 -39.54
C THR A 261 4.56 -10.48 -38.15
N HIS A 262 5.51 -10.60 -37.22
CA HIS A 262 5.22 -10.91 -35.84
C HIS A 262 4.71 -9.63 -35.16
N THR A 263 3.44 -9.62 -34.78
CA THR A 263 2.85 -8.50 -34.04
C THR A 263 3.26 -8.55 -32.56
N HIS A 264 3.93 -7.50 -32.10
CA HIS A 264 4.41 -7.35 -30.73
C HIS A 264 3.26 -7.26 -29.73
N THR A 265 3.32 -7.99 -28.62
CA THR A 265 2.31 -7.90 -27.56
C THR A 265 2.93 -7.28 -26.31
N HIS A 266 2.74 -5.98 -26.13
CA HIS A 266 3.10 -5.31 -24.87
C HIS A 266 1.94 -5.42 -23.90
N THR A 267 2.04 -6.32 -22.93
CA THR A 267 1.02 -6.41 -21.88
C THR A 267 1.22 -5.25 -20.88
N HIS A 268 0.38 -4.23 -20.98
CA HIS A 268 0.38 -3.05 -20.10
C HIS A 268 -0.09 -3.31 -18.65
N THR A 269 -0.16 -4.57 -18.22
CA THR A 269 -0.79 -4.99 -16.94
C THR A 269 0.18 -5.12 -15.77
N HIS A 270 1.50 -5.10 -16.01
CA HIS A 270 2.53 -5.39 -15.02
C HIS A 270 2.49 -4.46 -13.78
N LEU A 271 2.25 -3.15 -13.96
CA LEU A 271 2.16 -2.20 -12.84
C LEU A 271 0.94 -2.47 -11.94
N SER A 272 -0.18 -2.93 -12.52
CA SER A 272 -1.40 -3.28 -11.80
C SER A 272 -1.20 -4.53 -10.92
N ILE A 273 -0.39 -5.48 -11.39
CA ILE A 273 0.00 -6.69 -10.63
C ILE A 273 1.00 -6.33 -9.52
N ASN A 274 2.01 -5.51 -9.82
CA ASN A 274 3.00 -5.04 -8.83
C ASN A 274 2.33 -4.36 -7.65
N THR A 275 1.46 -3.39 -7.94
CA THR A 275 0.69 -2.70 -6.92
C THR A 275 -0.10 -3.71 -6.07
N TYR A 276 -0.69 -4.75 -6.69
CA TYR A 276 -1.55 -5.71 -5.99
C TYR A 276 -0.72 -6.58 -5.05
N GLY A 277 0.43 -7.07 -5.52
CA GLY A 277 1.36 -7.84 -4.71
C GLY A 277 1.96 -7.01 -3.57
N TRP A 278 2.27 -5.72 -3.78
CA TRP A 278 2.70 -4.83 -2.69
C TRP A 278 1.65 -4.71 -1.60
N ARG A 279 0.37 -4.55 -1.98
CA ARG A 279 -0.73 -4.47 -1.02
C ARG A 279 -0.92 -5.77 -0.26
N GLN A 280 -0.83 -6.92 -0.94
CA GLN A 280 -0.96 -8.23 -0.31
C GLN A 280 0.21 -8.52 0.65
N ALA A 281 1.42 -8.10 0.30
CA ALA A 281 2.61 -8.21 1.14
C ALA A 281 2.64 -7.18 2.29
N GLY A 282 1.73 -6.22 2.30
CA GLY A 282 1.66 -5.15 3.32
C GLY A 282 2.71 -4.05 3.14
N VAL A 283 3.24 -3.86 1.93
CA VAL A 283 4.16 -2.78 1.58
C VAL A 283 3.37 -1.49 1.31
N ASN A 284 3.70 -0.42 2.04
CA ASN A 284 3.03 0.88 1.93
C ASN A 284 3.51 1.67 0.70
N HIS A 285 3.15 1.20 -0.49
CA HIS A 285 3.47 1.88 -1.75
C HIS A 285 2.85 3.28 -1.85
N VAL A 286 1.74 3.54 -1.16
CA VAL A 286 1.07 4.85 -1.17
C VAL A 286 1.95 5.90 -0.50
N LEU A 287 2.53 5.57 0.65
CA LEU A 287 3.43 6.44 1.37
C LEU A 287 4.78 6.58 0.68
N ILE A 288 5.34 5.47 0.17
CA ILE A 288 6.63 5.46 -0.54
C ILE A 288 6.60 6.37 -1.77
N PHE A 289 5.49 6.40 -2.50
CA PHE A 289 5.31 7.29 -3.65
C PHE A 289 4.75 8.67 -3.29
N GLU A 290 4.63 9.00 -1.99
CA GLU A 290 4.04 10.24 -1.47
C GLU A 290 2.64 10.53 -2.06
N LEU A 291 1.88 9.47 -2.32
CA LEU A 291 0.54 9.54 -2.87
C LEU A 291 -0.46 9.89 -1.77
N ASN A 292 -1.50 10.64 -2.13
CA ASN A 292 -2.57 10.97 -1.19
C ASN A 292 -3.35 9.69 -0.81
N PRO A 293 -3.40 9.28 0.47
CA PRO A 293 -4.06 8.04 0.88
C PRO A 293 -5.58 8.05 0.66
N ARG A 294 -6.18 9.24 0.59
CA ARG A 294 -7.62 9.42 0.31
C ARG A 294 -7.98 9.44 -1.17
N ASN A 295 -6.99 9.58 -2.05
CA ASN A 295 -7.21 9.78 -3.48
C ASN A 295 -6.02 9.23 -4.27
N ASN A 296 -5.89 7.92 -4.24
CA ASN A 296 -4.93 7.16 -5.03
C ASN A 296 -5.69 6.24 -6.01
N LEU A 297 -5.00 5.83 -7.07
CA LEU A 297 -5.53 4.81 -7.98
C LEU A 297 -5.40 3.44 -7.31
N SER A 298 -6.51 2.73 -7.21
CA SER A 298 -6.51 1.31 -6.85
C SER A 298 -6.00 0.46 -8.00
N HIS A 299 -5.51 -0.73 -7.67
CA HIS A 299 -5.13 -1.83 -8.57
C HIS A 299 -6.14 -2.06 -9.68
N GLN A 300 -7.43 -2.06 -9.33
CA GLN A 300 -8.51 -2.29 -10.29
C GLN A 300 -8.67 -1.14 -11.28
N HIS A 301 -8.47 0.11 -10.85
CA HIS A 301 -8.49 1.26 -11.75
C HIS A 301 -7.29 1.26 -12.70
N LEU A 302 -6.13 0.79 -12.23
CA LEU A 302 -4.95 0.61 -13.09
C LEU A 302 -5.21 -0.47 -14.14
N PHE A 303 -5.84 -1.60 -13.76
CA PHE A 303 -6.28 -2.62 -14.72
C PHE A 303 -7.33 -2.10 -15.71
N GLU A 304 -8.26 -1.24 -15.27
CA GLU A 304 -9.27 -0.63 -16.15
C GLU A 304 -8.61 0.24 -17.22
N ILE A 305 -7.67 1.11 -16.82
CA ILE A 305 -6.94 1.99 -17.74
C ILE A 305 -6.08 1.15 -18.69
N ALA A 306 -5.32 0.16 -18.17
CA ALA A 306 -4.48 -0.71 -18.99
C ALA A 306 -5.31 -1.50 -20.02
N GLY A 307 -6.46 -2.05 -19.61
CA GLY A 307 -7.37 -2.76 -20.51
C GLY A 307 -7.95 -1.85 -21.59
N MET A 308 -8.40 -0.64 -21.23
CA MET A 308 -8.91 0.35 -22.18
C MET A 308 -7.85 0.74 -23.22
N LEU A 309 -6.63 1.05 -22.78
CA LEU A 309 -5.52 1.40 -23.68
C LEU A 309 -5.11 0.22 -24.57
N GLY A 310 -5.11 -1.00 -24.03
CA GLY A 310 -4.85 -2.22 -24.80
C GLY A 310 -5.89 -2.47 -25.89
N VAL A 311 -7.17 -2.24 -25.60
CA VAL A 311 -8.25 -2.33 -26.61
C VAL A 311 -8.04 -1.30 -27.72
N LEU A 312 -7.75 -0.04 -27.38
CA LEU A 312 -7.49 1.01 -28.36
C LEU A 312 -6.29 0.68 -29.26
N TRP A 313 -5.24 0.11 -28.67
CA TRP A 313 -4.07 -0.34 -29.41
C TRP A 313 -4.41 -1.49 -30.37
N CYS A 314 -5.19 -2.50 -29.94
CA CYS A 314 -5.62 -3.58 -30.83
C CYS A 314 -6.49 -3.07 -31.99
N VAL A 315 -7.40 -2.14 -31.71
CA VAL A 315 -8.25 -1.51 -32.74
C VAL A 315 -7.39 -0.74 -33.74
N SER A 316 -6.38 0.00 -33.28
CA SER A 316 -5.43 0.70 -34.14
C SER A 316 -4.65 -0.28 -35.04
N LEU A 317 -4.16 -1.39 -34.49
CA LEU A 317 -3.49 -2.42 -35.30
C LEU A 317 -4.39 -3.06 -36.35
N LEU A 318 -5.63 -3.42 -35.98
CA LEU A 318 -6.60 -3.95 -36.95
C LEU A 318 -6.93 -2.91 -38.03
N SER A 319 -7.05 -1.63 -37.66
CA SER A 319 -7.24 -0.53 -38.60
C SER A 319 -6.06 -0.39 -39.58
N CYS A 320 -4.83 -0.63 -39.12
CA CYS A 320 -3.66 -0.69 -40.01
C CYS A 320 -3.72 -1.90 -40.94
N LEU A 321 -4.01 -3.08 -40.42
CA LEU A 321 -4.06 -4.32 -41.22
C LEU A 321 -5.16 -4.29 -42.29
N PHE A 322 -6.26 -3.59 -42.04
CA PHE A 322 -7.37 -3.41 -42.99
C PHE A 322 -7.37 -2.02 -43.64
N SER A 323 -6.23 -1.32 -43.73
CA SER A 323 -6.17 0.06 -44.26
C SER A 323 -6.79 0.16 -45.66
N ASP A 324 -6.54 -0.84 -46.51
CA ASP A 324 -7.03 -0.88 -47.89
C ASP A 324 -8.55 -1.03 -47.97
N SER A 325 -9.17 -1.70 -46.98
CA SER A 325 -10.62 -1.84 -46.89
C SER A 325 -11.30 -0.62 -46.27
N ILE A 326 -10.58 0.12 -45.42
CA ILE A 326 -11.11 1.26 -44.64
C ILE A 326 -10.84 2.60 -45.38
N LEU A 327 -10.05 2.59 -46.45
CA LEU A 327 -9.60 3.78 -47.21
C LEU A 327 -8.89 4.84 -46.33
N VAL A 328 -8.37 4.45 -45.19
CA VAL A 328 -7.57 5.32 -44.30
C VAL A 328 -6.09 5.00 -44.53
N PRO A 329 -5.22 6.00 -44.77
CA PRO A 329 -3.79 5.76 -44.92
C PRO A 329 -3.23 5.05 -43.70
N MET A 330 -2.43 4.00 -43.91
CA MET A 330 -1.83 3.20 -42.82
C MET A 330 -1.07 4.06 -41.81
N GLN A 331 -0.41 5.12 -42.28
CA GLN A 331 0.37 6.07 -41.48
C GLN A 331 -0.52 6.94 -40.57
N ALA A 332 -1.80 7.12 -40.86
CA ALA A 332 -2.69 7.93 -40.01
C ALA A 332 -3.02 7.23 -38.68
N ASN A 333 -3.06 5.90 -38.66
CA ASN A 333 -3.51 5.12 -37.52
C ASN A 333 -2.55 5.18 -36.30
N PRO A 334 -1.21 4.96 -36.44
CA PRO A 334 -0.27 5.13 -35.33
C PRO A 334 -0.27 6.56 -34.79
N LEU A 335 -0.29 7.56 -35.68
CA LEU A 335 -0.32 8.97 -35.29
C LEU A 335 -1.58 9.31 -34.48
N ALA A 336 -2.75 8.80 -34.90
CA ALA A 336 -4.01 8.98 -34.18
C ALA A 336 -3.97 8.31 -32.79
N LEU A 337 -3.39 7.11 -32.68
CA LEU A 337 -3.28 6.39 -31.40
C LEU A 337 -2.39 7.14 -30.41
N TYR A 338 -1.17 7.51 -30.82
CA TYR A 338 -0.24 8.25 -29.95
C TYR A 338 -0.77 9.65 -29.61
N GLY A 339 -1.43 10.31 -30.57
CA GLY A 339 -2.14 11.57 -30.33
C GLY A 339 -3.23 11.44 -29.27
N LEU A 340 -4.03 10.37 -29.31
CA LEU A 340 -5.05 10.09 -28.30
C LEU A 340 -4.43 9.84 -26.92
N PHE A 341 -3.34 9.08 -26.83
CA PHE A 341 -2.64 8.85 -25.57
C PHE A 341 -2.07 10.14 -24.98
N PHE A 342 -1.47 10.99 -25.81
CA PHE A 342 -0.95 12.29 -25.40
C PHE A 342 -2.07 13.23 -24.91
N LEU A 343 -3.17 13.31 -25.65
CA LEU A 343 -4.36 14.08 -25.26
C LEU A 343 -4.96 13.55 -23.96
N PHE A 344 -5.04 12.23 -23.79
CA PHE A 344 -5.51 11.62 -22.54
C PHE A 344 -4.64 12.02 -21.35
N LEU A 345 -3.32 12.06 -21.51
CA LEU A 345 -2.36 12.39 -20.46
C LEU A 345 -2.43 13.88 -20.07
N ILE A 346 -2.41 14.79 -21.07
CA ILE A 346 -2.36 16.25 -20.85
C ILE A 346 -3.72 16.86 -20.51
N ASN A 347 -4.82 16.18 -20.86
CA ASN A 347 -6.18 16.69 -20.71
C ASN A 347 -6.40 17.45 -19.36
N PRO A 348 -6.63 18.79 -19.43
CA PRO A 348 -6.69 19.66 -18.25
C PRO A 348 -8.04 19.59 -17.53
N PHE A 349 -9.05 18.95 -18.12
CA PHE A 349 -10.36 18.80 -17.48
C PHE A 349 -10.29 17.83 -16.30
N LYS A 350 -11.12 18.08 -15.27
CA LYS A 350 -11.22 17.25 -14.04
C LYS A 350 -11.84 15.86 -14.26
N THR A 351 -11.83 15.37 -15.50
CA THR A 351 -12.32 14.04 -15.91
C THR A 351 -11.15 13.05 -15.98
N CYS A 352 -11.43 11.74 -16.06
CA CYS A 352 -10.43 10.68 -16.27
C CYS A 352 -9.20 10.72 -15.35
N TYR A 353 -9.41 10.60 -14.03
CA TYR A 353 -8.32 10.48 -13.05
C TYR A 353 -7.32 11.66 -13.06
N TYR A 354 -7.81 12.89 -13.27
CA TYR A 354 -7.05 14.14 -13.36
C TYR A 354 -5.87 14.26 -12.37
N LYS A 355 -6.09 14.00 -11.07
CA LYS A 355 -5.04 14.16 -10.05
C LYS A 355 -3.86 13.23 -10.27
N SER A 356 -4.11 11.99 -10.65
CA SER A 356 -3.07 10.98 -10.88
C SER A 356 -2.29 11.26 -12.16
N ARG A 357 -2.97 11.75 -13.22
CA ARG A 357 -2.29 12.17 -14.46
C ARG A 357 -1.37 13.37 -14.22
N PHE A 358 -1.85 14.37 -13.49
CA PHE A 358 -1.03 15.54 -13.17
C PHE A 358 0.13 15.19 -12.24
N TRP A 359 -0.07 14.23 -11.32
CA TRP A 359 1.03 13.66 -10.53
C TRP A 359 2.08 13.00 -11.44
N LEU A 360 1.67 12.17 -12.40
CA LEU A 360 2.58 11.54 -13.36
C LEU A 360 3.31 12.55 -14.25
N LEU A 361 2.60 13.56 -14.76
CA LEU A 361 3.19 14.65 -15.56
C LEU A 361 4.20 15.47 -14.76
N LYS A 362 3.87 15.81 -13.51
CA LYS A 362 4.81 16.48 -12.61
C LYS A 362 6.04 15.61 -12.36
N LEU A 363 5.86 14.31 -12.19
CA LEU A 363 6.94 13.36 -11.97
C LEU A 363 7.86 13.26 -13.20
N LEU A 364 7.29 13.09 -14.39
CA LEU A 364 8.01 13.12 -15.67
C LEU A 364 8.80 14.41 -15.86
N PHE A 365 8.19 15.57 -15.55
CA PHE A 365 8.86 16.86 -15.63
C PHE A 365 10.06 16.95 -14.66
N ARG A 366 9.93 16.44 -13.43
CA ARG A 366 11.03 16.38 -12.46
C ARG A 366 12.17 15.48 -12.92
N VAL A 367 11.86 14.33 -13.53
CA VAL A 367 12.88 13.45 -14.11
C VAL A 367 13.68 14.17 -15.20
N VAL A 368 13.01 14.90 -16.10
CA VAL A 368 13.68 15.67 -17.17
C VAL A 368 14.51 16.83 -16.61
N THR A 369 14.04 17.47 -15.54
CA THR A 369 14.74 18.61 -14.93
C THR A 369 15.71 18.23 -13.80
N ALA A 370 15.97 16.93 -13.60
CA ALA A 370 16.65 16.37 -12.43
C ALA A 370 17.96 17.07 -12.02
N PRO A 371 18.82 17.57 -12.94
CA PRO A 371 20.03 18.30 -12.57
C PRO A 371 19.79 19.56 -11.71
N PHE A 372 18.59 20.14 -11.73
CA PHE A 372 18.29 21.44 -11.11
C PHE A 372 17.65 21.36 -9.72
N HIS A 373 17.36 20.16 -9.20
CA HIS A 373 16.63 20.00 -7.95
C HIS A 373 16.94 18.68 -7.24
N ARG A 374 16.55 18.57 -5.97
CA ARG A 374 16.76 17.33 -5.21
C ARG A 374 15.81 16.24 -5.73
N VAL A 375 16.39 15.10 -6.09
CA VAL A 375 15.69 13.93 -6.64
C VAL A 375 15.12 13.12 -5.48
N GLY A 376 13.80 12.88 -5.51
CA GLY A 376 13.12 11.99 -4.55
C GLY A 376 13.09 10.54 -5.03
N PHE A 377 12.63 9.62 -4.18
CA PHE A 377 12.52 8.20 -4.52
C PHE A 377 11.64 7.97 -5.77
N ALA A 378 10.49 8.63 -5.85
CA ALA A 378 9.57 8.47 -6.98
C ALA A 378 10.18 8.91 -8.32
N ASP A 379 11.06 9.92 -8.31
CA ASP A 379 11.73 10.42 -9.52
C ASP A 379 12.74 9.38 -10.01
N PHE A 380 13.58 8.84 -9.10
CA PHE A 380 14.53 7.76 -9.39
C PHE A 380 13.83 6.49 -9.89
N TRP A 381 12.77 6.08 -9.19
CA TRP A 381 11.98 4.90 -9.56
C TRP A 381 11.39 5.01 -10.98
N LEU A 382 10.84 6.18 -11.34
CA LEU A 382 10.26 6.40 -12.67
C LEU A 382 11.33 6.45 -13.75
N ALA A 383 12.45 7.14 -13.49
CA ALA A 383 13.57 7.22 -14.44
C ALA A 383 14.08 5.83 -14.84
N ASP A 384 14.21 4.93 -13.86
CA ASP A 384 14.63 3.57 -14.16
C ASP A 384 13.55 2.73 -14.86
N GLN A 385 12.24 3.02 -14.71
CA GLN A 385 11.21 2.41 -15.58
C GLN A 385 11.40 2.88 -17.03
N LEU A 386 11.72 4.16 -17.24
CA LEU A 386 11.94 4.72 -18.58
C LEU A 386 13.18 4.11 -19.25
N ASN A 387 14.22 3.75 -18.48
CA ASN A 387 15.39 3.02 -19.01
C ASN A 387 15.03 1.66 -19.62
N SER A 388 13.99 0.99 -19.12
CA SER A 388 13.48 -0.27 -19.70
C SER A 388 12.59 -0.05 -20.94
N LEU A 389 12.19 1.21 -21.19
CA LEU A 389 11.42 1.63 -22.37
C LEU A 389 12.31 2.27 -23.43
N GLY A 390 13.64 2.05 -23.38
CA GLY A 390 14.60 2.66 -24.30
C GLY A 390 14.26 2.44 -25.78
N VAL A 391 13.88 1.21 -26.16
CA VAL A 391 13.43 0.90 -27.54
C VAL A 391 12.22 1.73 -27.93
N VAL A 392 11.21 1.82 -27.05
CA VAL A 392 9.99 2.60 -27.29
C VAL A 392 10.28 4.09 -27.40
N LEU A 393 11.26 4.61 -26.63
CA LEU A 393 11.67 6.00 -26.70
C LEU A 393 12.43 6.30 -28.01
N MET A 394 13.28 5.39 -28.47
CA MET A 394 13.93 5.49 -29.79
C MET A 394 12.91 5.42 -30.93
N ASP A 395 11.92 4.53 -30.83
CA ASP A 395 10.82 4.45 -31.81
C ASP A 395 9.99 5.73 -31.82
N LEU A 396 9.79 6.36 -30.67
CA LEU A 396 9.11 7.66 -30.57
C LEU A 396 9.92 8.77 -31.26
N GLU A 397 11.24 8.79 -31.09
CA GLU A 397 12.14 9.71 -31.81
C GLU A 397 12.07 9.48 -33.32
N TYR A 398 12.22 8.24 -33.77
CA TYR A 398 12.12 7.86 -35.19
C TYR A 398 10.75 8.26 -35.76
N MET A 399 9.67 8.01 -35.03
CA MET A 399 8.33 8.42 -35.42
C MET A 399 8.23 9.93 -35.61
N ILE A 400 8.76 10.73 -34.68
CA ILE A 400 8.77 12.20 -34.79
C ILE A 400 9.54 12.63 -36.04
N CYS A 401 10.71 12.03 -36.31
CA CYS A 401 11.51 12.33 -37.51
C CYS A 401 10.77 11.96 -38.79
N PHE A 402 10.18 10.77 -38.85
CA PHE A 402 9.42 10.28 -40.00
C PHE A 402 8.26 11.22 -40.37
N TYR A 403 7.41 11.59 -39.39
CA TYR A 403 6.27 12.50 -39.66
C TYR A 403 6.70 13.95 -39.91
N SER A 404 7.86 14.39 -39.44
CA SER A 404 8.31 15.78 -39.57
C SER A 404 9.10 16.04 -40.86
N PHE A 405 9.89 15.07 -41.32
CA PHE A 405 10.89 15.29 -42.37
C PHE A 405 10.80 14.31 -43.55
N GLU A 406 10.29 13.09 -43.35
CA GLU A 406 10.34 12.04 -44.38
C GLU A 406 8.98 11.73 -45.02
N LEU A 407 7.87 12.08 -44.37
CA LEU A 407 6.54 11.74 -44.84
C LEU A 407 6.10 12.60 -46.03
N ASP A 408 6.21 12.05 -47.23
CA ASP A 408 5.50 12.54 -48.41
C ASP A 408 4.12 11.86 -48.50
N TRP A 409 3.05 12.60 -48.18
CA TRP A 409 1.66 12.11 -48.26
C TRP A 409 1.23 11.64 -49.66
N LYS A 410 2.06 11.84 -50.70
CA LYS A 410 1.81 11.43 -52.09
C LYS A 410 2.61 10.22 -52.56
N LYS A 411 3.63 9.76 -51.82
CA LYS A 411 4.48 8.61 -52.18
C LYS A 411 4.53 7.59 -51.06
N HIS A 412 4.28 6.33 -51.40
CA HIS A 412 4.23 5.22 -50.44
C HIS A 412 5.61 4.62 -50.09
N ASP A 413 6.68 5.05 -50.75
CA ASP A 413 8.01 4.47 -50.53
C ASP A 413 8.77 5.28 -49.49
N GLY A 414 8.91 4.69 -48.31
CA GLY A 414 9.77 5.16 -47.24
C GLY A 414 11.16 4.53 -47.31
N LEU A 415 12.14 5.31 -46.84
CA LEU A 415 13.56 5.03 -46.58
C LEU A 415 14.56 5.40 -47.69
N ILE A 416 15.37 6.43 -47.39
CA ILE A 416 16.68 6.67 -48.00
C ILE A 416 17.71 5.97 -47.12
N THR A 417 18.40 4.96 -47.66
CA THR A 417 19.50 4.28 -46.99
C THR A 417 20.81 5.00 -47.31
N GLU A 418 21.23 5.98 -46.50
CA GLU A 418 22.61 6.45 -46.55
C GLU A 418 23.51 5.51 -45.73
N LYS A 419 24.43 4.82 -46.43
CA LYS A 419 25.50 4.04 -45.81
C LYS A 419 26.68 4.97 -45.54
N HIS A 420 26.95 5.24 -44.26
CA HIS A 420 28.19 5.90 -43.83
C HIS A 420 29.24 4.87 -43.39
N ASP A 421 30.48 5.03 -43.88
CA ASP A 421 31.64 4.18 -43.55
C ASP A 421 32.11 4.32 -42.08
N ASP A 422 31.67 5.35 -41.36
CA ASP A 422 32.05 5.60 -39.96
C ASP A 422 31.34 4.67 -38.94
N ALA A 423 30.40 3.83 -39.41
CA ALA A 423 29.53 3.01 -38.57
C ALA A 423 30.28 2.02 -37.65
N GLN A 424 31.48 1.57 -38.02
CA GLN A 424 32.22 0.59 -37.23
C GLN A 424 32.77 1.15 -35.90
N ILE A 425 33.29 2.38 -35.91
CA ILE A 425 33.82 3.02 -34.69
C ILE A 425 32.67 3.27 -33.71
N PHE A 426 31.53 3.77 -34.20
CA PHE A 426 30.33 3.96 -33.39
C PHE A 426 29.75 2.65 -32.87
N PHE A 427 29.85 1.56 -33.64
CA PHE A 427 29.44 0.23 -33.18
C PHE A 427 30.30 -0.28 -32.02
N TYR A 428 31.64 -0.20 -32.12
CA TYR A 428 32.52 -0.60 -31.01
C TYR A 428 32.33 0.27 -29.76
N LEU A 429 32.15 1.58 -29.94
CA LEU A 429 31.83 2.50 -28.85
C LEU A 429 30.49 2.13 -28.20
N TYR A 430 29.46 1.84 -28.99
CA TYR A 430 28.16 1.38 -28.50
C TYR A 430 28.28 0.11 -27.64
N ILE A 431 29.01 -0.91 -28.11
CA ILE A 431 29.26 -2.14 -27.34
C ILE A 431 29.99 -1.83 -26.03
N SER A 432 31.01 -0.98 -26.06
CA SER A 432 31.75 -0.62 -24.84
C SER A 432 30.87 0.11 -23.81
N CYS A 433 30.02 1.03 -24.27
CA CYS A 433 29.03 1.72 -23.43
C CYS A 433 28.00 0.74 -22.85
N LEU A 434 27.52 -0.21 -23.64
CA LEU A 434 26.58 -1.24 -23.16
C LEU A 434 27.21 -2.12 -22.08
N VAL A 435 28.45 -2.57 -22.24
CA VAL A 435 29.16 -3.36 -21.22
C VAL A 435 29.29 -2.58 -19.92
N VAL A 436 29.78 -1.34 -19.99
CA VAL A 436 29.95 -0.48 -18.81
C VAL A 436 28.60 -0.24 -18.13
N SER A 437 27.57 0.09 -18.91
CA SER A 437 26.21 0.32 -18.43
C SER A 437 25.65 -0.92 -17.74
N SER A 438 25.64 -2.08 -18.41
CA SER A 438 25.13 -3.35 -17.88
C SER A 438 25.85 -3.78 -16.60
N CYS A 439 27.18 -3.64 -16.53
CA CYS A 439 27.94 -3.98 -15.33
C CYS A 439 27.64 -3.03 -14.16
N TYR A 440 27.66 -1.72 -14.40
CA TYR A 440 27.39 -0.71 -13.36
C TYR A 440 26.00 -0.89 -12.75
N THR A 441 25.00 -1.03 -13.61
CA THR A 441 23.60 -1.15 -13.21
C THR A 441 23.27 -2.50 -12.57
N LEU A 442 23.90 -3.60 -13.00
CA LEU A 442 23.78 -4.89 -12.31
C LEU A 442 24.31 -4.80 -10.87
N VAL A 443 25.47 -4.17 -10.68
CA VAL A 443 26.04 -3.96 -9.35
C VAL A 443 25.11 -3.08 -8.51
N TRP A 444 24.50 -2.07 -9.12
CA TRP A 444 23.53 -1.20 -8.45
C TRP A 444 22.27 -1.96 -8.03
N ASP A 445 21.67 -2.73 -8.94
CA ASP A 445 20.44 -3.51 -8.71
C ASP A 445 20.67 -4.50 -7.53
N LEU A 446 21.76 -5.27 -7.55
CA LEU A 446 22.04 -6.25 -6.50
C LEU A 446 22.41 -5.60 -5.16
N LYS A 447 23.30 -4.60 -5.17
CA LYS A 447 23.88 -4.07 -3.93
C LYS A 447 23.06 -2.94 -3.31
N MET A 448 22.64 -1.97 -4.11
CA MET A 448 21.98 -0.75 -3.60
C MET A 448 20.47 -0.94 -3.53
N ASP A 449 19.87 -1.54 -4.55
CA ASP A 449 18.42 -1.66 -4.64
C ASP A 449 17.87 -2.85 -3.89
N TRP A 450 18.54 -4.01 -3.98
CA TRP A 450 18.10 -5.22 -3.28
C TRP A 450 18.83 -5.44 -1.95
N GLY A 451 19.95 -4.75 -1.71
CA GLY A 451 20.70 -4.86 -0.45
C GLY A 451 21.33 -6.24 -0.26
N LEU A 452 21.59 -6.96 -1.35
CA LEU A 452 22.28 -8.25 -1.33
C LEU A 452 23.77 -7.95 -1.15
N PHE A 453 24.48 -8.76 -0.37
CA PHE A 453 25.87 -8.53 0.09
C PHE A 453 26.06 -7.60 1.30
N ASP A 454 25.07 -7.45 2.17
CA ASP A 454 25.33 -6.87 3.49
C ASP A 454 26.16 -7.83 4.36
N ARG A 455 27.21 -7.30 4.99
CA ARG A 455 28.15 -8.07 5.84
C ARG A 455 27.54 -8.47 7.18
N ASN A 456 26.45 -7.82 7.59
CA ASN A 456 25.72 -8.07 8.84
C ASN A 456 24.53 -9.04 8.67
N ALA A 457 24.47 -9.74 7.54
CA ALA A 457 23.45 -10.73 7.22
C ALA A 457 23.55 -11.96 8.15
N GLY A 458 22.78 -11.99 9.25
CA GLY A 458 22.78 -13.06 10.26
C GLY A 458 22.60 -14.49 9.70
N GLU A 459 21.37 -15.01 9.68
CA GLU A 459 21.06 -16.38 9.19
C GLU A 459 20.79 -16.47 7.67
N ASN A 460 20.79 -15.32 6.99
CA ASN A 460 20.46 -15.23 5.56
C ASN A 460 21.73 -15.00 4.75
N THR A 461 22.36 -16.05 4.23
CA THR A 461 23.61 -15.93 3.45
C THR A 461 23.44 -14.94 2.28
N PHE A 462 24.24 -13.87 2.23
CA PHE A 462 24.19 -12.80 1.20
C PHE A 462 22.89 -11.97 1.11
N LEU A 463 21.95 -12.16 2.02
CA LEU A 463 20.65 -11.49 2.08
C LEU A 463 20.57 -10.64 3.34
N ARG A 464 19.90 -9.49 3.29
CA ARG A 464 19.70 -8.62 4.45
C ARG A 464 18.98 -9.30 5.64
N GLU A 465 19.09 -8.68 6.82
CA GLU A 465 18.56 -9.21 8.08
C GLU A 465 17.03 -9.30 8.10
N GLU A 466 16.33 -8.32 7.51
CA GLU A 466 14.86 -8.29 7.43
C GLU A 466 14.35 -8.53 6.00
N ILE A 467 13.45 -9.51 5.84
CA ILE A 467 12.78 -9.82 4.58
C ILE A 467 11.26 -9.78 4.77
N VAL A 468 10.55 -9.23 3.79
CA VAL A 468 9.08 -9.12 3.75
C VAL A 468 8.48 -10.34 3.06
N TYR A 469 9.11 -10.86 2.00
CA TYR A 469 8.62 -12.04 1.30
C TYR A 469 9.08 -13.34 2.00
N PRO A 470 8.16 -14.28 2.29
CA PRO A 470 8.44 -15.39 3.20
C PRO A 470 9.40 -16.44 2.64
N HIS A 471 9.52 -16.58 1.32
CA HIS A 471 10.35 -17.61 0.69
C HIS A 471 11.64 -17.05 0.12
N LYS A 472 12.78 -17.51 0.64
CA LYS A 472 14.13 -17.14 0.19
C LYS A 472 14.37 -17.46 -1.30
N ALA A 473 13.69 -18.48 -1.84
CA ALA A 473 13.81 -18.88 -3.23
C ALA A 473 13.49 -17.74 -4.22
N TYR A 474 12.53 -16.86 -3.90
CA TYR A 474 12.17 -15.75 -4.77
C TYR A 474 13.31 -14.75 -4.97
N TYR A 475 14.12 -14.52 -3.94
CA TYR A 475 15.26 -13.62 -4.01
C TYR A 475 16.36 -14.20 -4.88
N TYR A 476 16.73 -15.47 -4.66
CA TYR A 476 17.76 -16.11 -5.48
C TYR A 476 17.34 -16.29 -6.93
N SER A 477 16.07 -16.60 -7.21
CA SER A 477 15.57 -16.66 -8.59
C SER A 477 15.61 -15.30 -9.27
N ALA A 478 15.30 -14.21 -8.55
CA ALA A 478 15.38 -12.86 -9.09
C ALA A 478 16.81 -12.43 -9.42
N ILE A 479 17.80 -12.84 -8.61
CA ILE A 479 19.23 -12.60 -8.91
C ILE A 479 19.65 -13.28 -10.21
N VAL A 480 19.31 -14.56 -10.36
CA VAL A 480 19.68 -15.33 -11.56
C VAL A 480 18.98 -14.73 -12.78
N GLU A 481 17.70 -14.41 -12.66
CA GLU A 481 16.90 -13.82 -13.73
C GLU A 481 17.41 -12.44 -14.17
N ASP A 482 17.76 -11.57 -13.22
CA ASP A 482 18.30 -10.24 -13.52
C ASP A 482 19.64 -10.34 -14.25
N VAL A 483 20.58 -11.17 -13.78
CA VAL A 483 21.88 -11.38 -14.46
C VAL A 483 21.68 -11.86 -15.89
N LEU A 484 20.83 -12.88 -16.10
CA LEU A 484 20.64 -13.46 -17.43
C LEU A 484 20.02 -12.46 -18.41
N LEU A 485 18.98 -11.74 -17.98
CA LEU A 485 18.26 -10.81 -18.84
C LEU A 485 19.02 -9.49 -19.05
N ARG A 486 19.86 -9.06 -18.10
CA ARG A 486 20.72 -7.87 -18.24
C ARG A 486 21.71 -7.98 -19.40
N PHE A 487 22.23 -9.19 -19.63
CA PHE A 487 23.16 -9.47 -20.72
C PHE A 487 22.47 -10.03 -21.97
N SER A 488 21.13 -10.00 -22.03
CA SER A 488 20.38 -10.51 -23.18
C SER A 488 20.72 -9.80 -24.50
N TRP A 489 21.13 -8.53 -24.46
CA TRP A 489 21.62 -7.77 -25.61
C TRP A 489 22.83 -8.42 -26.30
N THR A 490 23.63 -9.21 -25.57
CA THR A 490 24.78 -9.90 -26.15
C THR A 490 24.33 -10.92 -27.20
N LEU A 491 23.16 -11.54 -27.01
CA LEU A 491 22.61 -12.53 -27.93
C LEU A 491 22.15 -11.86 -29.24
N THR A 492 21.50 -10.69 -29.18
CA THR A 492 21.06 -9.96 -30.38
C THR A 492 22.25 -9.43 -31.17
N VAL A 493 23.24 -8.84 -30.49
CA VAL A 493 24.46 -8.34 -31.12
C VAL A 493 25.27 -9.46 -31.77
N THR A 494 25.50 -10.57 -31.05
CA THR A 494 26.30 -11.69 -31.57
C THR A 494 25.62 -12.32 -32.77
N LEU A 495 24.30 -12.50 -32.73
CA LEU A 495 23.58 -13.14 -33.83
C LEU A 495 23.49 -12.23 -35.07
N SER A 496 23.31 -10.93 -34.87
CA SER A 496 23.32 -9.93 -35.95
C SER A 496 24.68 -9.88 -36.67
N THR A 497 25.78 -10.02 -35.94
CA THR A 497 27.15 -9.93 -36.49
C THR A 497 27.69 -11.25 -37.06
N VAL A 498 27.38 -12.40 -36.44
CA VAL A 498 27.98 -13.69 -36.80
C VAL A 498 27.17 -14.46 -37.84
N SER A 499 25.84 -14.38 -37.81
CA SER A 499 25.01 -15.29 -38.60
C SER A 499 24.66 -14.79 -40.01
N GLY A 500 24.82 -13.49 -40.31
CA GLY A 500 24.47 -12.90 -41.61
C GLY A 500 23.00 -13.06 -42.03
N LEU A 501 22.16 -13.68 -41.20
CA LEU A 501 20.75 -13.93 -41.44
C LEU A 501 19.94 -12.74 -40.92
N HIS A 502 19.63 -11.78 -41.80
CA HIS A 502 18.90 -10.52 -41.55
C HIS A 502 17.43 -10.68 -41.11
N GLY A 503 17.12 -11.63 -40.22
CA GLY A 503 15.78 -11.78 -39.65
C GLY A 503 15.74 -12.47 -38.29
N ILE A 504 16.74 -13.30 -37.95
CA ILE A 504 16.76 -13.98 -36.64
C ILE A 504 17.08 -12.99 -35.51
N SER A 505 17.91 -11.99 -35.78
CA SER A 505 18.20 -10.90 -34.82
C SER A 505 16.92 -10.16 -34.42
N ASP A 506 16.04 -9.86 -35.38
CA ASP A 506 14.81 -9.10 -35.13
C ASP A 506 13.77 -9.95 -34.39
N ILE A 507 13.69 -11.25 -34.72
CA ILE A 507 12.88 -12.23 -33.97
C ILE A 507 13.39 -12.33 -32.51
N LEU A 508 14.70 -12.36 -32.32
CA LEU A 508 15.29 -12.47 -30.99
C LEU A 508 15.07 -11.19 -30.17
N ALA A 509 15.25 -10.02 -30.76
CA ALA A 509 14.92 -8.74 -30.13
C ALA A 509 13.44 -8.68 -29.74
N THR A 510 12.57 -9.24 -30.58
CA THR A 510 11.11 -9.36 -30.32
C THR A 510 10.81 -10.24 -29.11
N VAL A 511 11.53 -11.35 -28.93
CA VAL A 511 11.35 -12.24 -27.77
C VAL A 511 11.95 -11.64 -26.49
N LEU A 512 13.09 -10.96 -26.59
CA LEU A 512 13.78 -10.40 -25.44
C LEU A 512 13.12 -9.12 -24.89
N ALA A 513 12.42 -8.34 -25.71
CA ALA A 513 11.75 -7.12 -25.26
C ALA A 513 10.70 -7.36 -24.15
N PRO A 514 9.76 -8.33 -24.25
CA PRO A 514 8.89 -8.72 -23.14
C PRO A 514 9.65 -9.25 -21.92
N MET A 515 10.79 -9.91 -22.12
CA MET A 515 11.61 -10.42 -21.01
C MET A 515 12.24 -9.27 -20.22
N GLU A 516 12.69 -8.20 -20.88
CA GLU A 516 13.19 -7.01 -20.18
C GLU A 516 12.09 -6.34 -19.34
N VAL A 517 10.85 -6.28 -19.85
CA VAL A 517 9.69 -5.80 -19.08
C VAL A 517 9.42 -6.70 -17.87
N PHE A 518 9.55 -8.03 -18.03
CA PHE A 518 9.40 -8.99 -16.94
C PHE A 518 10.49 -8.82 -15.87
N ARG A 519 11.76 -8.63 -16.27
CA ARG A 519 12.87 -8.30 -15.35
C ARG A 519 12.55 -7.08 -14.49
N ARG A 520 12.05 -6.03 -15.13
CA ARG A 520 11.65 -4.81 -14.43
C ARG A 520 10.44 -5.01 -13.52
N PHE A 521 9.50 -5.87 -13.92
CA PHE A 521 8.38 -6.30 -13.08
C PHE A 521 8.88 -6.99 -11.80
N VAL A 522 9.85 -7.89 -11.89
CA VAL A 522 10.47 -8.55 -10.72
C VAL A 522 11.23 -7.54 -9.85
N TRP A 523 12.07 -6.70 -10.45
CA TRP A 523 12.83 -5.65 -9.75
C TRP A 523 11.94 -4.72 -8.90
N ASN A 524 10.76 -4.39 -9.41
CA ASN A 524 9.79 -3.51 -8.75
C ASN A 524 9.35 -4.02 -7.37
N PHE A 525 9.27 -5.34 -7.16
CA PHE A 525 8.95 -5.92 -5.86
C PHE A 525 10.07 -5.69 -4.84
N PHE A 526 11.30 -6.05 -5.20
CA PHE A 526 12.43 -5.99 -4.27
C PHE A 526 12.89 -4.56 -4.00
N ARG A 527 12.84 -3.66 -4.99
CA ARG A 527 13.16 -2.24 -4.78
C ARG A 527 12.20 -1.59 -3.79
N LEU A 528 10.89 -1.78 -3.96
CA LEU A 528 9.91 -1.17 -3.05
C LEU A 528 9.99 -1.78 -1.66
N GLU A 529 10.30 -3.07 -1.56
CA GLU A 529 10.56 -3.72 -0.30
C GLU A 529 11.76 -3.08 0.44
N ASN A 530 12.87 -2.84 -0.28
CA ASN A 530 14.05 -2.20 0.28
C ASN A 530 13.77 -0.79 0.79
N GLU A 531 13.09 0.01 -0.02
CA GLU A 531 12.69 1.37 0.37
C GLU A 531 11.72 1.37 1.55
N HIS A 532 10.82 0.38 1.60
CA HIS A 532 9.91 0.21 2.73
C HIS A 532 10.65 -0.07 4.03
N LEU A 533 11.59 -1.02 4.01
CA LEU A 533 12.37 -1.40 5.19
C LEU A 533 13.27 -0.26 5.67
N ASN A 534 13.93 0.47 4.75
CA ASN A 534 14.73 1.64 5.11
C ASN A 534 13.88 2.74 5.76
N ASN A 535 12.69 3.03 5.20
CA ASN A 535 11.79 4.03 5.79
C ASN A 535 11.17 3.60 7.12
N CYS A 536 10.96 2.29 7.33
CA CYS A 536 10.56 1.75 8.64
C CYS A 536 11.69 1.80 9.67
N GLY A 537 12.94 1.56 9.25
CA GLY A 537 14.14 1.67 10.09
C GLY A 537 14.43 3.10 10.56
N GLU A 538 14.16 4.10 9.72
CA GLU A 538 14.25 5.53 10.09
C GLU A 538 12.95 6.11 10.71
N PHE A 539 11.93 5.28 10.96
CA PHE A 539 10.61 5.70 11.48
C PHE A 539 9.87 6.76 10.64
N ARG A 540 10.27 6.96 9.38
CA ARG A 540 9.64 7.90 8.43
C ARG A 540 8.40 7.33 7.77
N ALA A 541 8.31 6.01 7.64
CA ALA A 541 7.13 5.31 7.16
C ALA A 541 6.44 4.49 8.25
N VAL A 542 5.13 4.69 8.35
CA VAL A 542 4.21 3.78 9.03
C VAL A 542 3.73 2.80 7.92
N ARG A 543 4.00 1.50 8.06
CA ARG A 543 3.44 0.43 7.21
C ARG A 543 1.92 0.61 7.13
N ASP A 544 1.33 0.32 5.98
CA ASP A 544 -0.11 0.51 5.83
C ASP A 544 -0.80 -0.49 6.76
N ILE A 545 -1.35 0.06 7.84
CA ILE A 545 -1.99 -0.73 8.87
C ILE A 545 -3.32 -1.25 8.32
N SER A 546 -3.42 -2.56 8.10
CA SER A 546 -4.70 -3.27 7.94
C SER A 546 -5.40 -3.52 9.27
N VAL A 547 -5.22 -2.63 10.25
CA VAL A 547 -6.03 -2.66 11.47
C VAL A 547 -7.24 -1.80 11.16
N ALA A 548 -8.34 -2.46 10.80
CA ALA A 548 -9.63 -1.85 11.04
C ALA A 548 -9.62 -1.39 12.51
N PRO A 549 -9.97 -0.11 12.81
CA PRO A 549 -10.22 0.28 14.19
C PRO A 549 -11.06 -0.82 14.82
N LEU A 550 -10.66 -1.35 15.99
CA LEU A 550 -11.49 -2.32 16.70
C LEU A 550 -12.88 -1.68 16.80
N ASN A 551 -13.85 -2.21 16.07
CA ASN A 551 -15.21 -1.68 16.16
C ASN A 551 -15.71 -1.97 17.57
N ALA A 552 -16.73 -1.25 18.03
CA ALA A 552 -17.38 -1.59 19.30
C ALA A 552 -17.78 -3.09 19.35
N ASP A 553 -18.12 -3.67 18.19
CA ASP A 553 -18.40 -5.09 18.02
C ASP A 553 -17.17 -5.99 18.20
N ASP A 554 -15.97 -5.55 17.77
CA ASP A 554 -14.72 -6.31 17.95
C ASP A 554 -14.20 -6.17 19.39
N GLN A 555 -14.41 -5.01 20.00
CA GLN A 555 -14.08 -4.79 21.41
C GLN A 555 -15.02 -5.59 22.32
N THR A 556 -16.33 -5.62 22.02
CA THR A 556 -17.27 -6.51 22.71
C THR A 556 -17.01 -7.98 22.39
N LEU A 557 -16.53 -8.33 21.20
CA LEU A 557 -16.02 -9.68 20.91
C LEU A 557 -14.79 -10.00 21.75
N LEU A 558 -13.85 -9.07 21.92
CA LEU A 558 -12.69 -9.24 22.79
C LEU A 558 -13.12 -9.37 24.25
N GLU A 559 -14.07 -8.56 24.73
CA GLU A 559 -14.69 -8.67 26.06
C GLU A 559 -15.43 -10.00 26.22
N GLN A 560 -16.19 -10.45 25.21
CA GLN A 560 -16.80 -11.78 25.20
C GLN A 560 -15.75 -12.89 25.16
N MET A 561 -14.64 -12.73 24.44
CA MET A 561 -13.50 -13.64 24.48
C MET A 561 -12.73 -13.52 25.80
N MET A 562 -12.94 -12.45 26.57
CA MET A 562 -12.47 -12.29 27.94
C MET A 562 -13.40 -13.06 28.91
N ASP A 563 -14.69 -13.06 28.67
CA ASP A 563 -15.69 -13.65 29.58
C ASP A 563 -16.05 -15.11 29.23
N GLN A 564 -15.75 -15.56 28.01
CA GLN A 564 -15.94 -16.96 27.60
C GLN A 564 -15.03 -17.90 28.40
N GLU A 565 -15.64 -18.91 29.02
CA GLU A 565 -14.98 -19.99 29.76
C GLU A 565 -14.24 -21.01 28.88
N ASP A 566 -14.13 -20.79 27.57
CA ASP A 566 -13.73 -21.81 26.59
C ASP A 566 -12.36 -22.48 26.86
N GLY A 567 -12.37 -23.57 27.62
CA GLY A 567 -12.71 -24.85 27.01
C GLY A 567 -11.70 -25.39 26.01
N VAL A 568 -10.41 -25.40 26.31
CA VAL A 568 -9.49 -26.37 25.68
C VAL A 568 -9.94 -27.78 26.10
N ARG A 569 -10.90 -28.36 25.37
CA ARG A 569 -11.11 -29.81 25.33
C ARG A 569 -10.08 -30.37 24.36
N ASN A 570 -9.11 -31.10 24.90
CA ASN A 570 -8.20 -31.90 24.09
C ASN A 570 -9.01 -32.90 23.25
N ARG A 571 -8.79 -32.82 21.93
CA ARG A 571 -8.74 -33.93 20.97
C ARG A 571 -9.58 -35.17 21.33
N GLN A 572 -10.88 -35.17 20.99
CA GLN A 572 -11.60 -36.39 20.64
C GLN A 572 -12.51 -36.14 19.43
N GLY A 573 -12.24 -36.88 18.35
CA GLY A 573 -13.19 -37.23 17.28
C GLY A 573 -13.68 -36.11 16.36
N LYS A 574 -13.26 -36.17 15.08
CA LYS A 574 -13.93 -35.49 13.96
C LYS A 574 -15.46 -35.67 14.05
N LYS A 575 -16.21 -34.58 14.14
CA LYS A 575 -17.59 -34.52 13.63
C LYS A 575 -17.77 -33.30 12.74
N SER A 576 -18.22 -33.57 11.52
CA SER A 576 -18.53 -32.62 10.46
C SER A 576 -19.50 -31.55 10.96
N TRP A 577 -19.08 -30.28 10.93
CA TRP A 577 -19.95 -29.17 11.27
C TRP A 577 -20.92 -28.92 10.09
N LYS A 578 -22.17 -29.34 10.26
CA LYS A 578 -23.27 -28.99 9.35
C LYS A 578 -23.71 -27.55 9.62
N ARG A 579 -23.86 -26.79 8.53
CA ARG A 579 -24.55 -25.48 8.44
C ARG A 579 -25.90 -25.50 9.16
N SER A 580 -26.15 -24.45 9.95
CA SER A 580 -27.41 -23.65 10.16
C SER A 580 -27.24 -22.90 11.50
N TYR A 581 -27.61 -21.63 11.72
CA TYR A 581 -28.78 -20.86 11.33
C TYR A 581 -28.43 -19.35 11.27
N SER A 582 -29.06 -18.62 10.36
CA SER A 582 -29.14 -17.16 10.35
C SER A 582 -29.99 -16.65 11.52
N MET A 583 -29.44 -15.82 12.41
CA MET A 583 -30.23 -14.96 13.28
C MET A 583 -30.38 -13.58 12.63
N SER A 584 -31.57 -13.31 12.09
CA SER A 584 -32.01 -11.96 11.76
C SER A 584 -32.35 -11.21 13.05
N LEU A 585 -31.44 -10.38 13.54
CA LEU A 585 -31.74 -9.48 14.66
C LEU A 585 -32.60 -8.31 14.17
N ARG A 586 -33.87 -8.38 14.59
CA ARG A 586 -34.93 -7.39 14.44
C ARG A 586 -34.51 -6.08 15.11
N ARG A 587 -34.48 -4.97 14.37
CA ARG A 587 -34.35 -3.62 14.93
C ARG A 587 -35.46 -3.34 15.96
N PRO A 588 -35.17 -2.77 17.13
CA PRO A 588 -36.20 -2.21 17.99
C PRO A 588 -36.81 -0.97 17.31
N ARG A 589 -38.13 -0.97 17.11
CA ARG A 589 -38.87 0.20 16.65
C ARG A 589 -39.06 1.15 17.82
N LEU A 590 -38.56 2.38 17.67
CA LEU A 590 -38.94 3.54 18.48
C LEU A 590 -40.47 3.71 18.40
N ALA A 591 -41.13 3.70 19.55
CA ALA A 591 -42.56 4.01 19.66
C ALA A 591 -42.76 5.51 19.43
N SER A 592 -43.29 5.87 18.27
CA SER A 592 -43.78 7.22 17.99
C SER A 592 -45.13 7.44 18.69
N GLN A 593 -45.17 8.36 19.65
CA GLN A 593 -46.40 9.01 20.04
C GLN A 593 -46.85 9.95 18.91
N SER A 594 -47.96 9.63 18.25
CA SER A 594 -48.94 10.64 17.83
C SER A 594 -50.31 9.97 17.66
N LYS A 595 -51.27 10.42 18.46
CA LYS A 595 -52.71 10.21 18.22
C LYS A 595 -53.28 11.58 17.92
N THR A 596 -53.61 11.82 16.66
CA THR A 596 -54.52 12.88 16.22
C THR A 596 -55.79 12.22 15.72
N ARG A 597 -56.90 12.50 16.38
CA ARG A 597 -58.22 12.45 15.75
C ARG A 597 -59.06 13.56 16.35
N ASP A 598 -59.21 14.60 15.55
CA ASP A 598 -60.02 15.78 15.81
C ASP A 598 -61.51 15.50 15.60
N THR A 599 -62.27 16.13 16.51
CA THR A 599 -63.56 16.83 16.34
C THR A 599 -64.78 16.13 15.72
N LYS A 600 -65.85 16.04 16.53
CA LYS A 600 -67.19 16.53 16.14
C LYS A 600 -68.09 16.80 17.36
N VAL A 601 -68.37 18.09 17.55
CA VAL A 601 -69.69 18.73 17.80
C VAL A 601 -70.36 18.59 19.19
N LEU A 602 -70.60 19.77 19.77
CA LEU A 602 -71.48 20.14 20.89
C LEU A 602 -72.95 19.76 20.66
N ILE A 603 -73.70 19.47 21.74
CA ILE A 603 -75.05 19.99 22.05
C ILE A 603 -75.36 19.71 23.54
N GLU A 604 -75.67 20.81 24.23
CA GLU A 604 -76.56 21.10 25.39
C GLU A 604 -76.68 20.17 26.63
N ASP A 605 -76.36 20.77 27.78
CA ASP A 605 -77.28 21.13 28.88
C ASP A 605 -78.51 20.25 29.20
N THR A 606 -78.47 19.76 30.44
CA THR A 606 -79.52 19.77 31.48
C THR A 606 -80.92 20.28 31.13
N ASP A 607 -81.92 19.49 31.53
CA ASP A 607 -83.10 19.99 32.24
C ASP A 607 -83.11 19.45 33.68
N ASP A 608 -83.59 20.32 34.57
CA ASP A 608 -84.10 20.13 35.94
C ASP A 608 -83.13 19.87 37.10
N ASP A 609 -82.77 20.96 37.80
CA ASP A 609 -83.32 21.21 39.14
C ASP A 609 -83.17 22.70 39.56
N SER A 610 -84.31 23.39 39.66
CA SER A 610 -84.66 24.57 40.50
C SER A 610 -83.99 25.95 40.29
#